data_AF-A0A2X4TJ64-F1
#
_entry.id   AF-A0A2X4TJ64-F1
#
_cell.length_a   1.000
_cell.length_b   1.000
_cell.length_c   1.000
_cell.angle_alpha   90.00
_cell.angle_beta   90.00
_cell.angle_gamma   90.00
#
_symmetry.space_group_name_H-M   'P 1'
#
loop_
_entity.id
_entity.type
_entity.pdbx_description
1 polymer ?
#
loop_
_entity_poly.entity_id
_entity_poly.type
_entity_poly.pdbx_seq_one_letter_code
_entity_poly.pdbx_strand_id
1 'polypeptide(L)'
;MVQNELPGSGFEPISSERVFNLCVCSPLDNILTSLIYNRVEQIAPNIHLVFKASLNQNTEHQLRYQETEFVISYEEFRRPEFTSVPLFKDEMVLVASRKHPRISGHC
;
A
#
# COMPACT_ATOMS: atom_id res chain seq x y z
N MET A 1 -14.79 29.79 4.14
CA MET A 1 -14.49 28.74 3.15
C MET A 1 -15.71 27.85 3.06
N VAL A 2 -16.29 27.72 1.88
CA VAL A 2 -17.54 26.96 1.68
C VAL A 2 -17.19 25.48 1.76
N GLN A 3 -17.62 24.81 2.83
CA GLN A 3 -17.63 23.35 2.93
C GLN A 3 -18.66 22.83 1.92
N ASN A 4 -18.18 22.38 0.78
CA ASN A 4 -19.00 21.77 -0.26
C ASN A 4 -19.02 20.26 -0.05
N GLU A 5 -19.37 19.82 1.16
CA GLU A 5 -19.77 18.44 1.40
C GLU A 5 -21.21 18.34 0.89
N LEU A 6 -21.43 17.74 -0.28
CA LEU A 6 -22.78 17.34 -0.66
C LEU A 6 -23.27 16.35 0.42
N PRO A 7 -24.35 16.66 1.16
CA PRO A 7 -24.89 15.74 2.14
C PRO A 7 -25.49 14.55 1.38
N GLY A 8 -24.81 13.41 1.36
CA GLY A 8 -25.38 12.17 0.80
C GLY A 8 -24.45 11.24 0.01
N SER A 9 -23.20 11.58 -0.31
CA SER A 9 -22.27 10.60 -0.92
C SER A 9 -21.46 9.87 0.15
N GLY A 10 -22.15 9.17 1.05
CA GLY A 10 -21.48 8.20 1.90
C GLY A 10 -20.79 7.13 1.04
N PHE A 11 -19.65 6.63 1.49
CA PHE A 11 -19.07 5.43 0.89
C PHE A 11 -19.82 4.23 1.45
N GLU A 12 -20.64 3.59 0.62
CA GLU A 12 -21.31 2.32 0.96
C GLU A 12 -20.52 1.17 0.34
N PRO A 13 -19.76 0.37 1.13
CA PRO A 13 -18.83 -0.63 0.61
C PRO A 13 -19.51 -1.66 -0.30
N ILE A 14 -20.72 -2.09 0.05
CA ILE A 14 -21.42 -3.18 -0.64
C ILE A 14 -21.86 -2.76 -2.05
N SER A 15 -22.28 -1.51 -2.24
CA SER A 15 -22.79 -1.00 -3.52
C SER A 15 -21.79 -0.16 -4.30
N SER A 16 -20.61 0.14 -3.73
CA SER A 16 -19.61 0.97 -4.39
C SER A 16 -18.91 0.22 -5.53
N GLU A 17 -18.87 0.84 -6.71
CA GLU A 17 -18.10 0.39 -7.88
C GLU A 17 -16.80 1.20 -8.07
N ARG A 18 -16.37 1.92 -7.01
CA ARG A 18 -15.23 2.84 -7.10
C ARG A 18 -13.94 2.08 -7.38
N VAL A 19 -13.07 2.69 -8.19
CA VAL A 19 -11.70 2.23 -8.39
C VAL A 19 -10.80 2.89 -7.35
N PHE A 20 -9.97 2.08 -6.68
CA PHE A 20 -8.90 2.57 -5.83
C PHE A 20 -7.52 2.14 -6.36
N ASN A 21 -6.63 3.12 -6.49
CA ASN A 21 -5.25 2.98 -6.89
C ASN A 21 -4.35 2.95 -5.65
N LEU A 22 -3.74 1.80 -5.40
CA LEU A 22 -2.80 1.57 -4.31
C LEU A 22 -1.40 1.39 -4.87
N CYS A 23 -0.41 1.99 -4.19
CA CYS A 23 1.00 1.71 -4.44
C CYS A 23 1.56 0.94 -3.24
N VAL A 24 2.12 -0.24 -3.48
CA VAL A 24 2.72 -1.08 -2.43
C VAL A 24 4.16 -1.37 -2.85
N CYS A 25 5.15 -0.94 -2.08
CA CYS A 25 6.54 -1.13 -2.49
C CYS A 25 7.01 -2.58 -2.35
N SER A 26 7.90 -3.03 -3.22
CA SER A 26 8.56 -4.32 -3.02
C SER A 26 9.51 -4.28 -1.80
N PRO A 27 9.65 -5.38 -1.05
CA PRO A 27 9.00 -6.68 -1.24
C PRO A 27 7.63 -6.84 -0.55
N LEU A 28 7.05 -5.76 0.01
CA LEU A 28 5.77 -5.81 0.73
C LEU A 28 4.61 -6.25 -0.18
N ASP A 29 4.65 -5.85 -1.45
CA ASP A 29 3.70 -6.23 -2.50
C ASP A 29 3.45 -7.73 -2.60
N ASN A 30 4.50 -8.55 -2.46
CA ASN A 30 4.42 -10.01 -2.55
C ASN A 30 3.47 -10.64 -1.53
N ILE A 31 3.25 -9.97 -0.40
CA ILE A 31 2.42 -10.48 0.70
C ILE A 31 1.14 -9.64 0.81
N LEU A 32 1.28 -8.32 0.86
CA LEU A 32 0.17 -7.43 1.21
C LEU A 32 -0.87 -7.30 0.09
N THR A 33 -0.48 -7.36 -1.19
CA THR A 33 -1.43 -7.18 -2.29
C THR A 33 -2.54 -8.21 -2.24
N SER A 34 -2.22 -9.50 -2.10
CA SER A 34 -3.22 -10.56 -2.00
C SER A 34 -4.05 -10.47 -0.72
N LEU A 35 -3.43 -10.13 0.43
CA LEU A 35 -4.14 -9.97 1.69
C LEU A 35 -5.17 -8.83 1.63
N ILE A 36 -4.77 -7.68 1.09
CA ILE A 36 -5.64 -6.52 0.92
C ILE A 36 -6.77 -6.85 -0.06
N TYR A 37 -6.44 -7.42 -1.22
CA TYR A 37 -7.44 -7.77 -2.24
C TYR A 37 -8.51 -8.71 -1.67
N ASN A 38 -8.11 -9.84 -1.10
CA ASN A 38 -9.04 -10.83 -0.55
C ASN A 38 -9.91 -10.23 0.57
N ARG A 39 -9.33 -9.35 1.40
CA ARG A 39 -10.08 -8.73 2.49
C ARG A 39 -11.07 -7.69 2.00
N VAL A 40 -10.70 -6.89 0.99
CA VAL A 40 -11.60 -5.90 0.39
C VAL A 40 -12.72 -6.59 -0.37
N GLU A 41 -12.44 -7.64 -1.15
CA GLU A 41 -13.45 -8.42 -1.88
C GLU A 41 -14.54 -8.97 -0.94
N GLN A 42 -14.16 -9.40 0.27
CA GLN A 42 -15.11 -9.88 1.28
C GLN A 42 -16.06 -8.80 1.83
N ILE A 43 -15.60 -7.54 1.89
CA ILE A 43 -16.33 -6.44 2.55
C ILE A 43 -17.05 -5.56 1.51
N ALA A 44 -16.46 -5.43 0.33
CA ALA A 44 -16.84 -4.50 -0.72
C ALA A 44 -16.58 -5.15 -2.10
N PRO A 45 -17.40 -6.14 -2.49
CA PRO A 45 -17.12 -7.02 -3.63
C PRO A 45 -17.12 -6.31 -4.98
N ASN A 46 -17.74 -5.14 -5.06
CA ASN A 46 -17.89 -4.38 -6.31
C ASN A 46 -16.78 -3.33 -6.51
N ILE A 47 -15.89 -3.15 -5.53
CA ILE A 47 -14.78 -2.22 -5.63
C ILE A 47 -13.66 -2.81 -6.49
N HIS A 48 -13.05 -1.96 -7.31
CA HIS A 48 -11.89 -2.32 -8.12
C HIS A 48 -10.61 -1.81 -7.48
N LEU A 49 -9.66 -2.70 -7.22
CA LEU A 49 -8.33 -2.34 -6.72
C LEU A 49 -7.30 -2.44 -7.85
N VAL A 50 -6.53 -1.37 -8.02
CA VAL A 50 -5.40 -1.29 -8.95
C VAL A 50 -4.12 -1.15 -8.12
N PHE A 51 -3.22 -2.13 -8.23
CA PHE A 51 -1.95 -2.12 -7.51
C PHE A 51 -0.80 -1.72 -8.42
N LYS A 52 0.08 -0.84 -7.91
CA LYS A 52 1.37 -0.48 -8.51
C LYS A 52 2.48 -0.86 -7.53
N ALA A 53 3.57 -1.45 -8.04
CA ALA A 53 4.70 -1.88 -7.22
C ALA A 53 5.82 -0.83 -7.09
N SER A 54 5.87 0.13 -8.02
CA SER A 54 7.00 1.04 -8.15
C SER A 54 6.75 2.38 -7.45
N LEU A 55 7.53 2.64 -6.40
CA LEU A 55 7.73 3.98 -5.89
C LEU A 55 8.70 4.72 -6.81
N ASN A 56 8.34 5.92 -7.24
CA ASN A 56 9.24 6.83 -7.93
C ASN A 56 9.12 8.25 -7.35
N GLN A 57 9.96 9.18 -7.83
CA GLN A 57 9.95 10.58 -7.37
C GLN A 57 8.59 11.29 -7.61
N ASN A 58 7.72 10.73 -8.44
CA ASN A 58 6.40 11.26 -8.74
C ASN A 58 5.31 10.76 -7.78
N THR A 59 5.63 9.88 -6.81
CA THR A 59 4.61 9.30 -5.92
C THR A 59 3.88 10.35 -5.08
N GLU A 60 4.60 11.35 -4.55
CA GLU A 60 3.98 12.47 -3.81
C GLU A 60 3.01 13.27 -4.69
N HIS A 61 3.37 13.49 -5.95
CA HIS A 61 2.51 14.15 -6.93
C HIS A 61 1.26 13.30 -7.19
N GLN A 62 1.42 11.99 -7.43
CA GLN A 62 0.29 11.08 -7.65
C GLN A 62 -0.68 11.06 -6.46
N LEU A 63 -0.17 11.08 -5.23
CA LEU A 63 -0.98 11.22 -4.02
C LEU A 63 -1.73 12.55 -4.00
N ARG A 64 -1.03 13.66 -4.26
CA ARG A 64 -1.61 15.02 -4.25
C ARG A 64 -2.73 15.20 -5.27
N TYR A 65 -2.61 14.58 -6.44
CA TYR A 65 -3.59 14.65 -7.53
C TYR A 65 -4.58 13.47 -7.54
N GLN A 66 -4.55 12.60 -6.53
CA GLN A 66 -5.44 11.43 -6.40
C GLN A 66 -5.34 10.46 -7.60
N GLU A 67 -4.17 10.38 -8.23
CA GLU A 67 -3.85 9.31 -9.20
C GLU A 67 -3.48 7.99 -8.50
N THR A 68 -3.10 8.09 -7.22
CA THR A 68 -2.87 7.02 -6.26
C THR A 68 -3.48 7.51 -4.95
N GLU A 69 -4.36 6.74 -4.30
CA GLU A 69 -4.99 7.19 -3.04
C GLU A 69 -4.23 6.71 -1.81
N PHE A 70 -3.54 5.57 -1.90
CA PHE A 70 -2.79 5.00 -0.78
C PHE A 70 -1.42 4.51 -1.20
N VAL A 71 -0.43 4.73 -0.33
CA VAL A 71 0.93 4.22 -0.47
C VAL A 71 1.29 3.42 0.77
N ILE A 72 1.77 2.19 0.58
CA ILE A 72 2.30 1.34 1.64
C ILE A 72 3.80 1.15 1.37
N SER A 73 4.62 1.73 2.25
CA SER A 73 6.07 1.76 2.11
C SER A 73 6.79 1.73 3.44
N TYR A 74 8.09 1.38 3.41
CA TYR A 74 8.98 1.57 4.55
C TYR A 74 9.37 3.05 4.78
N GLU A 75 9.29 3.86 3.72
CA GLU A 75 9.56 5.28 3.78
C GLU A 75 8.32 6.06 4.25
N GLU A 76 8.55 7.07 5.07
CA GLU A 76 7.54 7.99 5.57
C GLU A 76 7.55 9.29 4.75
N PHE A 77 6.37 9.78 4.39
CA PHE A 77 6.24 11.13 3.83
C PHE A 77 6.39 12.16 4.93
N ARG A 78 7.43 13.01 4.84
CA ARG A 78 7.75 14.02 5.86
C ARG A 78 7.03 15.36 5.66
N ARG A 79 6.21 15.49 4.62
CA ARG A 79 5.48 16.73 4.34
C ARG A 79 4.16 16.77 5.10
N PRO A 80 3.76 17.95 5.63
CA PRO A 80 2.55 18.07 6.45
C PRO A 80 1.25 17.81 5.67
N GLU A 81 1.26 17.92 4.35
CA GLU A 81 0.12 17.55 3.50
C GLU A 81 -0.17 16.03 3.43
N PHE A 82 0.73 15.18 3.92
CA PHE A 82 0.54 13.73 3.95
C PHE A 82 0.42 13.22 5.37
N THR A 83 -0.37 12.16 5.54
CA THR A 83 -0.48 11.43 6.81
C THR A 83 0.11 10.04 6.62
N SER A 84 1.08 9.70 7.47
CA SER A 84 1.70 8.37 7.51
C SER A 84 1.31 7.66 8.81
N VAL A 85 0.89 6.40 8.71
CA VAL A 85 0.50 5.59 9.88
C VAL A 85 1.37 4.32 9.90
N PRO A 86 2.07 4.02 11.01
CA PRO A 86 2.84 2.79 11.11
C PRO A 86 1.91 1.58 11.13
N LEU A 87 2.12 0.63 10.21
CA LEU A 87 1.30 -0.59 10.11
C LEU A 87 1.85 -1.73 10.98
N PHE A 88 3.17 -1.96 10.93
CA PHE A 88 3.88 -2.98 11.71
C PHE A 88 5.37 -2.64 11.75
N LYS A 89 6.10 -3.33 12.62
CA LYS A 89 7.57 -3.31 12.64
C LYS A 89 8.09 -4.50 11.83
N ASP A 90 8.99 -4.23 10.91
CA ASP A 90 9.69 -5.25 10.12
C ASP A 90 11.19 -5.15 10.39
N GLU A 91 11.86 -6.29 10.53
CA GLU A 91 13.29 -6.34 10.83
C GLU A 91 14.08 -6.79 9.61
N MET A 92 15.09 -6.00 9.24
CA MET A 92 15.98 -6.35 8.14
C MET A 92 16.87 -7.53 8.55
N VAL A 93 16.80 -8.63 7.81
CA VAL A 93 17.57 -9.85 8.05
C VAL A 93 18.45 -10.21 6.86
N LEU A 94 19.59 -10.86 7.14
CA LEU A 94 20.43 -11.45 6.10
C LEU A 94 19.96 -12.89 5.84
N VAL A 95 19.68 -13.20 4.57
CA VAL A 95 19.33 -14.57 4.15
C VAL A 95 20.48 -15.15 3.35
N ALA A 96 20.85 -16.40 3.64
CA ALA A 96 21.84 -17.14 2.87
C ALA A 96 21.32 -18.53 2.53
N SER A 97 21.87 -19.11 1.47
CA SER A 97 21.58 -20.50 1.10
C SER A 97 21.91 -21.44 2.25
N ARG A 98 21.05 -22.44 2.49
CA ARG A 98 21.33 -23.52 3.44
C ARG A 98 22.64 -24.27 3.12
N LYS A 99 23.11 -24.22 1.87
CA LYS A 99 24.38 -24.81 1.40
C LYS A 99 25.49 -23.77 1.26
N HIS A 100 25.38 -22.60 1.91
CA HIS A 100 26.36 -21.53 1.73
C HIS A 100 27.73 -21.96 2.30
N PRO A 101 28.78 -22.05 1.46
CA PRO A 101 30.03 -22.73 1.79
C PRO A 101 30.77 -22.11 2.98
N ARG A 102 30.52 -20.83 3.29
CA ARG A 102 31.16 -20.11 4.40
C ARG A 102 30.29 -19.92 5.64
N ILE A 103 29.04 -20.42 5.64
CA ILE A 103 28.12 -20.26 6.77
C ILE A 103 27.91 -21.59 7.51
N SER A 104 28.06 -22.73 6.82
CA SER A 104 27.94 -24.07 7.44
C SER A 104 29.18 -24.54 8.21
N GLY A 105 30.16 -23.66 8.47
CA GLY A 105 31.26 -23.93 9.40
C GLY A 105 32.22 -25.07 9.01
N HIS A 106 32.32 -25.43 7.73
CA HIS A 106 33.35 -26.37 7.26
C HIS A 106 34.55 -25.59 6.73
N CYS A 107 35.48 -25.28 7.65
CA CYS A 107 36.89 -25.03 7.35
C CYS A 107 37.68 -26.31 7.63
#